data_AF-A0A7L3DSI0-F1
#
_entry.id   AF-A0A7L3DSI0-F1
#
_cell.length_a   1.000
_cell.length_b   1.000
_cell.length_c   1.000
_cell.angle_alpha   90.00
_cell.angle_beta   90.00
_cell.angle_gamma   90.00
#
_symmetry.space_group_name_H-M   'P 1'
#
loop_
_entity.id
_entity.type
_entity.pdbx_description
1 polymer ?
#
loop_
_entity_poly.entity_id
_entity_poly.type
_entity_poly.pdbx_seq_one_letter_code
_entity_poly.pdbx_strand_id
1 'polypeptide(L)'
;LLGMILTLKAMGLQRCVFLGPPKLQNYLKAIRLFPGPLKRMDLAVQLHTEPEYKDETMTVYQIPLAGKPLAAESPLPQSPGASTQGGNSPKENTGPGSPRSAQQNLEEGKEKESPKKTGDPQKCASRHPDLVMAFLCKIHPKKGKFLAAKAQEMGLPVGTPAILPIITALKNGESITFEGRELFPEELCTPADPGPVFIVLECPHEGFVDAVCENKTFQRYQEGVPENQVALVIHMTPESVLRDSRYQQWLERFGPGTQHLVLNENSSTVHNPRSYKIQTQLNLIHPEIFPLLTTYQSKEEEAVCSVPIVRGECLLKYHFRPTQEWQRDAVTVCDHSAFVSEAMDLPDFQTRVKECKESLSAVPGNVGAYPEIVFLGTGSAIPMKIRNVSSTLVNTSSTRSLLLDCGEGTFGQLCRHYGEQVDQVLCSIAAVFVSHMHTDHHS
;
A
#
# COMPACT_ATOMS: atom_id res chain seq x y z
N LEU A 1 -7.29 0.58 1.56
CA LEU A 1 -7.36 2.07 1.64
C LEU A 1 -8.46 2.53 2.60
N LEU A 2 -9.68 1.99 2.49
CA LEU A 2 -10.81 2.43 3.30
C LEU A 2 -10.54 2.32 4.82
N GLY A 3 -9.90 1.23 5.28
CA GLY A 3 -9.46 1.08 6.67
C GLY A 3 -8.56 2.23 7.13
N MET A 4 -7.53 2.58 6.36
CA MET A 4 -6.63 3.71 6.64
C MET A 4 -7.38 5.04 6.81
N ILE A 5 -8.37 5.34 5.95
CA ILE A 5 -9.17 6.57 6.04
C ILE A 5 -9.98 6.60 7.35
N LEU A 6 -10.58 5.46 7.73
CA LEU A 6 -11.29 5.33 9.00
C LEU A 6 -10.36 5.49 10.21
N THR A 7 -9.16 4.90 10.18
CA THR A 7 -8.16 5.05 11.24
C THR A 7 -7.69 6.50 11.38
N LEU A 8 -7.37 7.18 10.28
CA LEU A 8 -6.97 8.59 10.30
C LEU A 8 -8.09 9.51 10.82
N LYS A 9 -9.36 9.24 10.45
CA LYS A 9 -10.54 9.92 11.02
C LYS A 9 -10.65 9.70 12.53
N ALA A 10 -10.44 8.47 13.00
CA ALA A 10 -10.48 8.13 14.42
C ALA A 10 -9.33 8.77 15.22
N MET A 11 -8.16 8.95 14.60
CA MET A 11 -7.04 9.74 15.13
C MET A 11 -7.28 11.26 15.09
N GLY A 12 -8.42 11.73 14.58
CA GLY A 12 -8.81 13.14 14.56
C GLY A 12 -8.29 13.94 13.36
N LEU A 13 -7.71 13.31 12.32
CA LEU A 13 -7.21 14.03 11.16
C LEU A 13 -8.37 14.72 10.39
N GLN A 14 -8.33 16.05 10.34
CA GLN A 14 -9.42 16.85 9.77
C GLN A 14 -9.45 16.89 8.24
N ARG A 15 -8.30 16.68 7.57
CA ARG A 15 -8.18 16.72 6.11
C ARG A 15 -7.15 15.71 5.62
N CYS A 16 -7.45 15.06 4.50
CA CYS A 16 -6.51 14.24 3.72
C CYS A 16 -6.63 14.64 2.25
N VAL A 17 -5.48 14.82 1.58
CA VAL A 17 -5.39 15.16 0.16
C VAL A 17 -4.77 13.99 -0.57
N PHE A 18 -5.45 13.49 -1.59
CA PHE A 18 -4.94 12.41 -2.44
C PHE A 18 -4.43 12.97 -3.77
N LEU A 19 -3.21 12.61 -4.15
CA LEU A 19 -2.67 12.81 -5.49
C LEU A 19 -2.79 11.48 -6.24
N GLY A 20 -3.01 11.51 -7.56
CA GLY A 20 -3.17 10.29 -8.35
C GLY A 20 -3.96 10.46 -9.66
N PRO A 21 -4.23 9.34 -10.36
CA PRO A 21 -4.85 9.37 -11.69
C PRO A 21 -6.33 9.80 -11.63
N PRO A 22 -6.92 10.31 -12.74
CA PRO A 22 -8.30 10.85 -12.77
C PRO A 22 -9.38 9.94 -12.18
N LYS A 23 -9.22 8.61 -12.34
CA LYS A 23 -10.16 7.59 -11.84
C LYS A 23 -10.24 7.56 -10.30
N LEU A 24 -9.22 8.06 -9.58
CA LEU A 24 -9.14 8.06 -8.11
C LEU A 24 -10.29 8.83 -7.45
N GLN A 25 -10.75 9.95 -8.03
CA GLN A 25 -11.89 10.68 -7.50
C GLN A 25 -13.19 9.85 -7.54
N ASN A 26 -13.32 8.92 -8.50
CA ASN A 26 -14.48 8.03 -8.58
C ASN A 26 -14.37 6.87 -7.59
N TYR A 27 -13.17 6.32 -7.38
CA TYR A 27 -12.92 5.36 -6.29
C TYR A 27 -13.26 5.96 -4.91
N LEU A 28 -12.81 7.18 -4.63
CA LEU A 28 -13.14 7.89 -3.39
C LEU A 28 -14.64 8.22 -3.24
N LYS A 29 -15.39 8.40 -4.33
CA LYS A 29 -16.87 8.51 -4.29
C LYS A 29 -17.51 7.16 -3.94
N ALA A 30 -17.03 6.06 -4.53
CA ALA A 30 -17.56 4.72 -4.28
C ALA A 30 -17.35 4.28 -2.82
N ILE A 31 -16.12 4.40 -2.28
CA ILE A 31 -15.83 3.94 -0.91
C ILE A 31 -16.51 4.78 0.18
N ARG A 32 -17.01 5.99 -0.12
CA ARG A 32 -17.80 6.83 0.81
C ARG A 32 -19.17 6.22 1.16
N LEU A 33 -19.64 5.19 0.46
CA LEU A 33 -20.93 4.53 0.72
C LEU A 33 -20.90 3.65 1.99
N PHE A 34 -19.74 3.09 2.34
CA PHE A 34 -19.59 2.11 3.43
C PHE A 34 -19.34 2.68 4.84
N PRO A 35 -18.45 3.67 5.07
CA PRO A 35 -18.07 4.14 6.41
C PRO A 35 -19.13 5.07 7.05
N GLY A 36 -20.35 5.10 6.51
CA GLY A 36 -21.36 6.10 6.79
C GLY A 36 -20.86 7.54 6.53
N PRO A 37 -21.50 8.55 7.13
CA PRO A 37 -21.09 9.94 6.94
C PRO A 37 -19.68 10.20 7.48
N LEU A 38 -18.75 10.55 6.57
CA LEU A 38 -17.42 11.12 6.89
C LEU A 38 -17.50 12.58 7.39
N LYS A 39 -18.51 12.89 8.22
CA LYS A 39 -18.63 14.19 8.90
C LYS A 39 -17.33 14.45 9.69
N ARG A 40 -16.80 15.67 9.56
CA ARG A 40 -15.53 16.16 10.15
C ARG A 40 -14.24 15.55 9.57
N MET A 41 -14.26 15.01 8.35
CA MET A 41 -13.03 14.74 7.59
C MET A 41 -13.18 15.18 6.13
N ASP A 42 -12.38 16.17 5.73
CA ASP A 42 -12.27 16.61 4.34
C ASP A 42 -11.38 15.62 3.55
N LEU A 43 -11.90 15.07 2.45
CA LEU A 43 -11.16 14.20 1.55
C LEU A 43 -11.10 14.86 0.17
N ALA A 44 -9.99 15.53 -0.09
CA ALA A 44 -9.72 16.23 -1.34
C ALA A 44 -8.93 15.34 -2.32
N VAL A 45 -9.05 15.63 -3.61
CA VAL A 45 -8.17 15.08 -4.66
C VAL A 45 -7.50 16.25 -5.35
N GLN A 46 -6.18 16.27 -5.36
CA GLN A 46 -5.40 17.15 -6.23
C GLN A 46 -5.35 16.51 -7.63
N LEU A 47 -5.70 17.25 -8.66
CA LEU A 47 -5.73 16.72 -10.02
C LEU A 47 -4.30 16.51 -10.54
N HIS A 48 -4.09 15.43 -11.29
CA HIS A 48 -2.85 15.17 -12.03
C HIS A 48 -2.39 16.28 -13.01
N THR A 49 -3.26 17.26 -13.29
CA THR A 49 -2.98 18.46 -14.10
C THR A 49 -2.49 19.66 -13.28
N GLU A 50 -2.53 19.59 -11.95
CA GLU A 50 -2.02 20.65 -11.07
C GLU A 50 -0.49 20.50 -10.92
N PRO A 51 0.28 21.59 -11.07
CA PRO A 51 1.69 21.52 -11.48
C PRO A 51 2.63 20.96 -10.41
N GLU A 52 2.46 21.36 -9.15
CA GLU A 52 3.23 20.86 -8.01
C GLU A 52 2.39 20.87 -6.73
N TYR A 53 2.67 19.94 -5.83
CA TYR A 53 2.37 20.05 -4.40
C TYR A 53 3.62 20.56 -3.67
N LYS A 54 3.45 21.39 -2.65
CA LYS A 54 4.57 21.96 -1.89
C LYS A 54 4.20 22.20 -0.44
N ASP A 55 5.09 21.80 0.47
CA ASP A 55 4.98 22.06 1.91
C ASP A 55 6.24 22.79 2.43
N GLU A 56 6.59 22.65 3.70
CA GLU A 56 7.83 23.21 4.27
C GLU A 56 9.08 22.35 3.96
N THR A 57 8.89 21.06 3.68
CA THR A 57 9.94 20.04 3.56
C THR A 57 10.34 19.75 2.12
N MET A 58 9.40 19.74 1.17
CA MET A 58 9.66 19.37 -0.24
C MET A 58 8.65 19.97 -1.23
N THR A 59 9.04 19.97 -2.51
CA THR A 59 8.11 20.05 -3.64
C THR A 59 7.93 18.66 -4.26
N VAL A 60 6.70 18.30 -4.63
CA VAL A 60 6.33 17.05 -5.32
C VAL A 60 5.68 17.37 -6.66
N TYR A 61 6.28 16.89 -7.74
CA TYR A 61 5.79 17.01 -9.11
C TYR A 61 5.05 15.75 -9.54
N GLN A 62 3.87 15.91 -10.14
CA GLN A 62 3.08 14.81 -10.70
C GLN A 62 3.48 14.57 -12.15
N ILE A 63 3.85 13.33 -12.50
CA ILE A 63 4.27 12.94 -13.83
C ILE A 63 3.30 11.88 -14.36
N PRO A 64 2.30 12.26 -15.18
CA PRO A 64 1.37 11.32 -15.79
C PRO A 64 2.08 10.49 -16.87
N LEU A 65 1.96 9.16 -16.77
CA LEU A 65 2.55 8.20 -17.70
C LEU A 65 1.42 7.41 -18.38
N ALA A 66 1.31 7.52 -19.70
CA ALA A 66 0.27 6.86 -20.49
C ALA A 66 0.82 5.62 -21.20
N GLY A 67 0.32 4.45 -20.81
CA GLY A 67 0.74 3.17 -21.37
C GLY A 67 0.03 2.84 -22.69
N LYS A 68 0.72 2.08 -23.53
CA LYS A 68 0.12 1.33 -24.65
C LYS A 68 -0.58 0.10 -24.04
N PRO A 69 -1.90 -0.11 -24.26
CA PRO A 69 -2.56 -1.32 -23.78
C PRO A 69 -1.88 -2.57 -24.33
N LEU A 70 -1.74 -3.61 -23.50
CA LEU A 70 -1.30 -4.92 -23.97
C LEU A 70 -2.26 -5.41 -25.07
N ALA A 71 -1.70 -5.92 -26.16
CA ALA A 71 -2.49 -6.57 -27.20
C ALA A 71 -3.14 -7.82 -26.60
N ALA A 72 -4.47 -7.83 -26.52
CA ALA A 72 -5.18 -8.91 -25.83
C ALA A 72 -4.92 -10.25 -26.52
N GLU A 73 -4.49 -11.25 -25.76
CA GLU A 73 -4.49 -12.63 -26.21
C GLU A 73 -5.93 -13.02 -26.61
N SER A 74 -6.03 -13.76 -27.72
CA SER A 74 -7.30 -14.04 -28.39
C SER A 74 -8.31 -14.72 -27.43
N PRO A 75 -9.53 -14.17 -27.25
CA PRO A 75 -10.56 -14.83 -26.46
C PRO A 75 -10.85 -16.24 -26.99
N LEU A 76 -10.89 -17.20 -26.07
CA LEU A 76 -11.27 -18.59 -26.37
C LEU A 76 -12.68 -18.66 -27.00
N PRO A 77 -12.99 -19.69 -27.82
CA PRO A 77 -14.20 -19.70 -28.64
C PRO A 77 -15.49 -19.59 -27.82
N GLN A 78 -16.37 -18.68 -28.24
CA GLN A 78 -17.70 -18.53 -27.64
C GLN A 78 -18.60 -19.72 -28.00
N SER A 79 -19.30 -20.26 -27.00
CA SER A 79 -20.31 -21.31 -27.18
C SER A 79 -21.44 -20.84 -28.11
N PRO A 80 -22.02 -21.71 -28.97
CA PRO A 80 -23.07 -21.32 -29.91
C PRO A 80 -24.32 -20.76 -29.22
N GLY A 81 -24.73 -19.55 -29.61
CA GLY A 81 -25.90 -18.89 -29.06
C GLY A 81 -27.23 -19.47 -29.58
N ALA A 82 -28.21 -19.63 -28.69
CA ALA A 82 -29.58 -19.97 -29.07
C ALA A 82 -30.26 -18.78 -29.76
N SER A 83 -30.93 -19.03 -30.88
CA SER A 83 -31.52 -18.01 -31.73
C SER A 83 -32.78 -17.37 -31.13
N THR A 84 -32.85 -16.05 -31.13
CA THR A 84 -34.10 -15.30 -30.89
C THR A 84 -35.08 -15.49 -32.04
N GLN A 85 -36.29 -15.98 -31.76
CA GLN A 85 -37.48 -15.73 -32.57
C GLN A 85 -38.48 -14.88 -31.77
N GLY A 86 -39.14 -13.93 -32.45
CA GLY A 86 -40.13 -13.04 -31.83
C GLY A 86 -41.51 -13.67 -31.75
N GLY A 87 -42.31 -13.25 -30.75
CA GLY A 87 -43.71 -13.62 -30.59
C GLY A 87 -44.51 -12.45 -30.01
N ASN A 88 -45.73 -12.23 -30.51
CA ASN A 88 -46.57 -11.10 -30.12
C ASN A 88 -47.27 -11.33 -28.77
N SER A 89 -47.46 -10.27 -28.00
CA SER A 89 -48.31 -10.26 -26.79
C SER A 89 -49.69 -9.68 -27.06
N PRO A 90 -50.79 -10.41 -26.82
CA PRO A 90 -52.13 -9.86 -26.61
C PRO A 90 -52.35 -9.51 -25.12
N LYS A 91 -53.40 -8.74 -24.84
CA LYS A 91 -53.91 -8.45 -23.48
C LYS A 91 -54.98 -9.48 -23.08
N GLU A 92 -55.21 -9.71 -21.78
CA GLU A 92 -56.40 -9.19 -21.05
C GLU A 92 -56.66 -9.82 -19.65
N ASN A 93 -57.28 -8.99 -18.78
CA ASN A 93 -58.32 -9.28 -17.77
C ASN A 93 -58.18 -10.31 -16.62
N THR A 94 -57.93 -9.74 -15.43
CA THR A 94 -58.73 -9.85 -14.17
C THR A 94 -59.17 -11.21 -13.58
N GLY A 95 -58.73 -11.48 -12.34
CA GLY A 95 -59.35 -12.42 -11.37
C GLY A 95 -58.85 -12.16 -9.93
N PRO A 96 -59.68 -12.22 -8.86
CA PRO A 96 -59.32 -11.64 -7.55
C PRO A 96 -58.97 -12.66 -6.43
N GLY A 97 -58.25 -12.19 -5.40
CA GLY A 97 -58.04 -12.91 -4.13
C GLY A 97 -57.37 -12.06 -3.03
N SER A 98 -58.02 -11.91 -1.88
CA SER A 98 -57.52 -11.26 -0.64
C SER A 98 -58.09 -12.03 0.57
N PRO A 99 -57.45 -12.03 1.76
CA PRO A 99 -57.38 -10.89 2.71
C PRO A 99 -55.93 -10.68 3.27
N ARG A 100 -55.51 -9.60 3.96
CA ARG A 100 -55.95 -8.95 5.24
C ARG A 100 -55.98 -9.93 6.44
N SER A 101 -55.57 -9.60 7.67
CA SER A 101 -55.20 -8.34 8.39
C SER A 101 -53.87 -8.52 9.18
N ALA A 102 -53.32 -7.66 10.07
CA ALA A 102 -53.69 -6.40 10.77
C ALA A 102 -52.38 -5.54 10.94
N GLN A 103 -52.33 -4.20 10.99
CA GLN A 103 -52.84 -3.21 11.97
C GLN A 103 -52.35 -3.44 13.42
N GLN A 104 -51.91 -2.45 14.23
CA GLN A 104 -51.58 -1.00 14.11
C GLN A 104 -50.80 -0.57 15.42
N ASN A 105 -50.26 0.63 15.70
CA ASN A 105 -50.22 1.98 15.11
C ASN A 105 -48.89 2.72 15.48
N LEU A 106 -48.86 4.06 15.57
CA LEU A 106 -47.83 4.99 16.11
C LEU A 106 -46.59 5.20 15.19
N GLU A 107 -46.47 6.26 14.36
CA GLU A 107 -46.62 7.73 14.55
C GLU A 107 -45.52 8.32 15.46
N GLU A 108 -44.76 9.36 15.11
CA GLU A 108 -44.63 10.28 13.94
C GLU A 108 -43.12 10.63 13.79
N GLY A 109 -42.57 11.25 12.74
CA GLY A 109 -43.11 11.82 11.51
C GLY A 109 -42.10 12.85 10.96
N LYS A 110 -41.61 12.68 9.71
CA LYS A 110 -40.94 13.73 8.90
C LYS A 110 -40.74 13.29 7.45
N GLU A 111 -40.78 14.23 6.53
CA GLU A 111 -40.92 13.97 5.10
C GLU A 111 -39.68 13.31 4.47
N LYS A 112 -39.94 12.46 3.46
CA LYS A 112 -38.94 12.00 2.49
C LYS A 112 -39.52 12.13 1.08
N GLU A 113 -39.05 13.12 0.34
CA GLU A 113 -39.22 13.11 -1.11
C GLU A 113 -38.54 11.85 -1.69
N SER A 114 -39.20 11.20 -2.64
CA SER A 114 -38.65 10.03 -3.34
C SER A 114 -37.86 10.49 -4.57
N PRO A 115 -36.54 10.25 -4.65
CA PRO A 115 -35.77 10.56 -5.85
C PRO A 115 -36.26 9.71 -7.03
N LYS A 116 -36.66 10.35 -8.12
CA LYS A 116 -37.12 9.67 -9.34
C LYS A 116 -35.95 8.86 -9.93
N LYS A 117 -36.18 7.56 -10.20
CA LYS A 117 -35.22 6.72 -10.94
C LYS A 117 -35.17 7.11 -12.42
N THR A 118 -34.30 8.05 -12.78
CA THR A 118 -33.86 8.25 -14.17
C THR A 118 -32.64 7.37 -14.44
N GLY A 119 -32.87 6.18 -14.98
CA GLY A 119 -31.79 5.30 -15.43
C GLY A 119 -31.26 5.77 -16.79
N ASP A 120 -30.11 6.46 -16.79
CA ASP A 120 -29.38 6.80 -18.02
C ASP A 120 -28.58 5.57 -18.49
N PRO A 121 -28.80 5.05 -19.71
CA PRO A 121 -28.12 3.84 -20.16
C PRO A 121 -26.60 4.05 -20.26
N GLN A 122 -25.85 3.26 -19.49
CA GLN A 122 -24.39 3.33 -19.37
C GLN A 122 -23.71 3.13 -20.73
N LYS A 123 -23.39 4.23 -21.40
CA LYS A 123 -22.69 4.24 -22.70
C LYS A 123 -21.39 3.43 -22.60
N CYS A 124 -21.13 2.62 -23.63
CA CYS A 124 -19.91 1.82 -23.73
C CYS A 124 -18.69 2.73 -23.53
N ALA A 125 -17.88 2.43 -22.51
CA ALA A 125 -16.80 3.31 -22.11
C ALA A 125 -15.72 3.33 -23.20
N SER A 126 -15.47 4.52 -23.75
CA SER A 126 -14.27 4.79 -24.53
C SER A 126 -13.05 4.35 -23.72
N ARG A 127 -12.22 3.47 -24.29
CA ARG A 127 -10.94 3.06 -23.67
C ARG A 127 -10.02 4.28 -23.58
N HIS A 128 -10.10 4.99 -22.45
CA HIS A 128 -9.05 5.92 -22.05
C HIS A 128 -7.74 5.14 -21.97
N PRO A 129 -6.59 5.74 -22.36
CA PRO A 129 -5.30 5.10 -22.17
C PRO A 129 -5.10 4.78 -20.69
N ASP A 130 -4.45 3.66 -20.41
CA ASP A 130 -4.12 3.30 -19.04
C ASP A 130 -3.03 4.25 -18.54
N LEU A 131 -3.30 4.86 -17.40
CA LEU A 131 -2.56 6.00 -16.88
C LEU A 131 -2.13 5.72 -15.45
N VAL A 132 -0.82 5.65 -15.25
CA VAL A 132 -0.19 5.61 -13.93
C VAL A 132 0.43 6.97 -13.62
N MET A 133 0.67 7.24 -12.34
CA MET A 133 1.26 8.49 -11.88
C MET A 133 2.60 8.21 -11.22
N ALA A 134 3.68 8.73 -11.81
CA ALA A 134 4.95 8.84 -11.12
C ALA A 134 5.05 10.19 -10.40
N PHE A 135 5.89 10.23 -9.38
CA PHE A 135 6.12 11.38 -8.52
C PHE A 135 7.61 11.69 -8.46
N LEU A 136 7.95 12.96 -8.69
CA LEU A 136 9.31 13.48 -8.57
C LEU A 136 9.36 14.43 -7.37
N CYS A 137 10.10 14.05 -6.34
CA CYS A 137 10.12 14.71 -5.05
C CYS A 137 11.46 15.41 -4.84
N LYS A 138 11.46 16.75 -4.83
CA LYS A 138 12.65 17.57 -4.53
C LYS A 138 12.57 18.06 -3.09
N ILE A 139 13.35 17.45 -2.21
CA ILE A 139 13.47 17.88 -0.81
C ILE A 139 14.10 19.28 -0.80
N HIS A 140 13.62 20.18 0.05
CA HIS A 140 14.08 21.57 0.06
C HIS A 140 15.56 21.70 0.48
N PRO A 141 16.31 22.63 -0.15
CA PRO A 141 17.70 22.91 0.20
C PRO A 141 17.82 23.48 1.61
N LYS A 142 18.97 23.25 2.25
CA LYS A 142 19.31 23.80 3.57
C LYS A 142 20.58 24.63 3.48
N LYS A 143 20.46 25.91 3.84
CA LYS A 143 21.59 26.83 4.01
C LYS A 143 22.57 26.30 5.06
N GLY A 144 23.85 26.61 4.89
CA GLY A 144 24.92 26.20 5.78
C GLY A 144 24.70 26.58 7.25
N LYS A 145 25.21 25.75 8.16
CA LYS A 145 25.30 26.10 9.58
C LYS A 145 26.46 27.05 9.78
N PHE A 146 26.22 28.19 10.42
CA PHE A 146 27.27 29.14 10.77
C PHE A 146 28.13 28.60 11.92
N LEU A 147 29.45 28.64 11.74
CA LEU A 147 30.45 28.06 12.62
C LEU A 147 30.82 29.06 13.73
N ALA A 148 29.89 29.27 14.66
CA ALA A 148 30.00 30.30 15.70
C ALA A 148 31.30 30.25 16.53
N ALA A 149 31.86 29.07 16.80
CA ALA A 149 33.15 28.92 17.48
C ALA A 149 34.31 29.51 16.65
N LYS A 150 34.44 29.11 15.38
CA LYS A 150 35.44 29.65 14.46
C LYS A 150 35.27 31.15 14.20
N ALA A 151 34.02 31.64 14.17
CA ALA A 151 33.74 33.06 14.11
C ALA A 151 34.28 33.82 15.34
N GLN A 152 34.08 33.27 16.54
CA GLN A 152 34.59 33.84 17.79
C GLN A 152 36.13 33.80 17.86
N GLU A 153 36.77 32.72 17.38
CA GLU A 153 38.24 32.64 17.21
C GLU A 153 38.77 33.70 16.23
N MET A 154 37.96 34.06 15.21
CA MET A 154 38.27 35.11 14.23
C MET A 154 37.89 36.53 14.70
N GLY A 155 37.58 36.71 15.99
CA GLY A 155 37.31 38.03 16.60
C GLY A 155 35.93 38.63 16.31
N LEU A 156 35.05 37.89 15.62
CA LEU A 156 33.72 38.39 15.28
C LEU A 156 32.83 38.57 16.54
N PRO A 157 31.89 39.53 16.56
CA PRO A 157 31.12 39.92 17.74
C PRO A 157 29.96 38.94 18.05
N VAL A 158 30.26 37.64 18.10
CA VAL A 158 29.34 36.53 18.36
C VAL A 158 28.60 36.73 19.69
N GLY A 159 27.28 36.51 19.68
CA GLY A 159 26.41 36.73 20.84
C GLY A 159 25.87 38.17 20.97
N THR A 160 26.38 39.13 20.20
CA THR A 160 25.81 40.50 20.13
C THR A 160 24.83 40.64 18.95
N PRO A 161 23.94 41.65 18.92
CA PRO A 161 23.10 41.92 17.75
C PRO A 161 23.89 42.22 16.46
N ALA A 162 25.14 42.68 16.57
CA ALA A 162 25.98 43.05 15.42
C ALA A 162 26.42 41.86 14.56
N ILE A 163 26.34 40.62 15.08
CA ILE A 163 26.65 39.41 14.30
C ILE A 163 25.51 38.99 13.37
N LEU A 164 24.28 39.49 13.55
CA LEU A 164 23.12 39.01 12.81
C LEU A 164 23.15 39.38 11.31
N PRO A 165 23.53 40.61 10.89
CA PRO A 165 23.75 40.92 9.47
C PRO A 165 24.85 40.05 8.86
N ILE A 166 25.97 39.87 9.59
CA ILE A 166 27.12 39.05 9.19
C ILE A 166 26.71 37.59 8.90
N ILE A 167 25.97 36.97 9.83
CA ILE A 167 25.44 35.61 9.66
C ILE A 167 24.45 35.53 8.49
N THR A 168 23.70 36.61 8.22
CA THR A 168 22.69 36.63 7.15
C THR A 168 23.36 36.67 5.77
N ALA A 169 24.30 37.58 5.56
CA ALA A 169 25.08 37.70 4.33
C ALA A 169 25.85 36.40 4.03
N LEU A 170 26.64 35.89 5.00
CA LEU A 170 27.41 34.66 4.83
C LEU A 170 26.52 33.41 4.59
N LYS A 171 25.27 33.40 5.05
CA LYS A 171 24.29 32.33 4.73
C LYS A 171 23.54 32.55 3.41
N ASN A 172 23.66 33.71 2.79
CA ASN A 172 23.17 33.97 1.44
C ASN A 172 24.23 33.64 0.36
N GLY A 173 25.48 33.43 0.74
CA GLY A 173 26.62 33.31 -0.19
C GLY A 173 27.31 34.66 -0.47
N GLU A 174 27.03 35.69 0.33
CA GLU A 174 27.63 37.01 0.20
C GLU A 174 28.92 37.07 1.04
N SER A 175 30.07 37.33 0.39
CA SER A 175 31.29 37.72 1.09
C SER A 175 31.15 39.11 1.72
N ILE A 176 31.79 39.33 2.88
CA ILE A 176 31.73 40.61 3.60
C ILE A 176 33.12 41.10 4.02
N THR A 177 33.28 42.41 4.18
CA THR A 177 34.45 43.00 4.83
C THR A 177 34.13 43.31 6.29
N PHE A 178 34.92 42.78 7.23
CA PHE A 178 34.86 43.09 8.66
C PHE A 178 36.26 43.49 9.17
N GLU A 179 36.38 44.65 9.82
CA GLU A 179 37.65 45.17 10.36
C GLU A 179 38.83 45.18 9.36
N GLY A 180 38.53 45.35 8.06
CA GLY A 180 39.51 45.35 6.98
C GLY A 180 39.89 43.97 6.43
N ARG A 181 39.40 42.87 7.02
CA ARG A 181 39.50 41.51 6.48
C ARG A 181 38.26 41.16 5.66
N GLU A 182 38.46 40.53 4.50
CA GLU A 182 37.39 39.88 3.75
C GLU A 182 37.08 38.49 4.34
N LEU A 183 35.80 38.16 4.43
CA LEU A 183 35.28 36.93 5.02
C LEU A 183 34.38 36.22 4.01
N PHE A 184 34.76 35.00 3.66
CA PHE A 184 34.07 34.17 2.68
C PHE A 184 33.06 33.22 3.36
N PRO A 185 31.91 32.91 2.74
CA PRO A 185 30.94 31.94 3.24
C PRO A 185 31.58 30.60 3.62
N GLU A 186 32.54 30.12 2.83
CA GLU A 186 33.23 28.83 3.00
C GLU A 186 34.14 28.80 4.24
N GLU A 187 34.58 29.97 4.74
CA GLU A 187 35.32 30.02 5.99
C GLU A 187 34.43 29.85 7.22
N LEU A 188 33.17 30.31 7.16
CA LEU A 188 32.33 30.53 8.35
C LEU A 188 30.98 29.80 8.32
N CYS A 189 30.63 29.14 7.23
CA CYS A 189 29.46 28.28 7.09
C CYS A 189 29.89 26.86 6.67
N THR A 190 29.15 25.83 7.11
CA THR A 190 29.21 24.53 6.41
C THR A 190 28.71 24.69 4.97
N PRO A 191 29.09 23.79 4.03
CA PRO A 191 28.47 23.75 2.71
C PRO A 191 26.94 23.74 2.76
N ALA A 192 26.32 24.33 1.75
CA ALA A 192 24.88 24.25 1.56
C ALA A 192 24.49 22.84 1.06
N ASP A 193 23.38 22.34 1.56
CA ASP A 193 22.76 21.10 1.12
C ASP A 193 21.72 21.45 0.04
N PRO A 194 21.89 21.04 -1.23
CA PRO A 194 21.02 21.45 -2.33
C PRO A 194 19.61 20.82 -2.29
N GLY A 195 19.39 19.85 -1.40
CA GLY A 195 18.14 19.10 -1.34
C GLY A 195 18.17 17.87 -2.25
N PRO A 196 18.32 16.64 -1.70
CA PRO A 196 18.32 15.44 -2.52
C PRO A 196 16.97 15.22 -3.20
N VAL A 197 17.02 14.73 -4.44
CA VAL A 197 15.84 14.40 -5.23
C VAL A 197 15.57 12.90 -5.10
N PHE A 198 14.30 12.50 -5.02
CA PHE A 198 13.91 11.11 -5.20
C PHE A 198 12.71 10.97 -6.13
N ILE A 199 12.60 9.81 -6.78
CA ILE A 199 11.53 9.49 -7.72
C ILE A 199 10.76 8.28 -7.17
N VAL A 200 9.43 8.31 -7.26
CA VAL A 200 8.56 7.15 -7.05
C VAL A 200 7.81 6.90 -8.35
N LEU A 201 7.98 5.73 -8.97
CA LEU A 201 7.34 5.41 -10.24
C LEU A 201 6.67 4.04 -10.19
N GLU A 202 5.59 3.93 -10.95
CA GLU A 202 4.91 2.68 -11.26
C GLU A 202 5.08 2.43 -12.77
N CYS A 203 5.49 1.23 -13.15
CA CYS A 203 5.55 0.79 -14.56
C CYS A 203 5.04 -0.66 -14.60
N PRO A 204 3.71 -0.87 -14.71
CA PRO A 204 3.09 -2.14 -14.35
C PRO A 204 3.24 -3.24 -15.42
N HIS A 205 3.59 -2.88 -16.66
CA HIS A 205 3.88 -3.81 -17.76
C HIS A 205 4.67 -3.11 -18.87
N GLU A 206 5.16 -3.87 -19.86
CA GLU A 206 6.09 -3.45 -20.92
C GLU A 206 5.53 -2.30 -21.77
N GLY A 207 4.20 -2.27 -21.95
CA GLY A 207 3.47 -1.19 -22.61
C GLY A 207 3.63 0.22 -21.98
N PHE A 208 4.16 0.33 -20.76
CA PHE A 208 4.52 1.62 -20.13
C PHE A 208 6.01 1.99 -20.25
N VAL A 209 6.89 1.06 -20.69
CA VAL A 209 8.35 1.28 -20.69
C VAL A 209 8.76 2.48 -21.52
N ASP A 210 8.17 2.67 -22.71
CA ASP A 210 8.45 3.85 -23.54
C ASP A 210 8.04 5.15 -22.83
N ALA A 211 6.88 5.15 -22.15
CA ALA A 211 6.37 6.33 -21.45
C ALA A 211 7.26 6.75 -20.27
N VAL A 212 7.98 5.80 -19.65
CA VAL A 212 9.03 6.06 -18.66
C VAL A 212 10.33 6.53 -19.34
N CYS A 213 10.83 5.75 -20.31
CA CYS A 213 12.18 5.95 -20.85
C CYS A 213 12.30 7.21 -21.74
N GLU A 214 11.26 7.53 -22.49
CA GLU A 214 11.18 8.73 -23.35
C GLU A 214 10.75 10.00 -22.57
N ASN A 215 10.52 9.89 -21.26
CA ASN A 215 9.99 10.99 -20.46
C ASN A 215 10.99 12.14 -20.29
N LYS A 216 10.73 13.26 -20.96
CA LYS A 216 11.56 14.47 -20.92
C LYS A 216 11.76 15.07 -19.52
N THR A 217 10.90 14.74 -18.55
CA THR A 217 11.13 15.14 -17.16
C THR A 217 12.23 14.30 -16.53
N PHE A 218 12.17 12.97 -16.62
CA PHE A 218 13.22 12.10 -16.05
C PHE A 218 14.58 12.30 -16.73
N GLN A 219 14.60 12.56 -18.05
CA GLN A 219 15.84 12.80 -18.80
C GLN A 219 16.67 13.97 -18.23
N ARG A 220 16.02 15.05 -17.76
CA ARG A 220 16.68 16.20 -17.10
C ARG A 220 17.32 15.89 -15.74
N TYR A 221 16.93 14.77 -15.11
CA TYR A 221 17.49 14.25 -13.87
C TYR A 221 18.51 13.12 -14.14
N GLN A 222 18.75 12.81 -15.42
CA GLN A 222 19.78 11.91 -15.94
C GLN A 222 20.93 12.66 -16.64
N GLU A 223 20.81 13.98 -16.82
CA GLU A 223 21.80 14.86 -17.49
C GLU A 223 23.02 15.20 -16.60
N GLY A 224 23.13 14.62 -15.39
CA GLY A 224 24.29 14.80 -14.51
C GLY A 224 24.41 16.18 -13.82
N VAL A 225 23.38 17.02 -13.92
CA VAL A 225 23.35 18.36 -13.29
C VAL A 225 23.30 18.21 -11.76
N PRO A 226 24.24 18.80 -10.98
CA PRO A 226 24.33 18.60 -9.53
C PRO A 226 23.06 18.98 -8.75
N GLU A 227 22.36 20.03 -9.19
CA GLU A 227 21.10 20.50 -8.59
C GLU A 227 19.92 19.52 -8.80
N ASN A 228 20.07 18.56 -9.70
CA ASN A 228 19.09 17.53 -10.06
C ASN A 228 19.59 16.12 -9.73
N GLN A 229 20.64 15.96 -8.91
CA GLN A 229 21.13 14.64 -8.55
C GLN A 229 20.06 13.85 -7.78
N VAL A 230 19.67 12.71 -8.35
CA VAL A 230 18.74 11.77 -7.72
C VAL A 230 19.51 10.92 -6.72
N ALA A 231 19.01 10.87 -5.48
CA ALA A 231 19.57 10.02 -4.42
C ALA A 231 18.90 8.62 -4.41
N LEU A 232 17.61 8.56 -4.75
CA LEU A 232 16.83 7.32 -4.75
C LEU A 232 15.77 7.31 -5.85
N VAL A 233 15.66 6.20 -6.59
CA VAL A 233 14.49 5.86 -7.41
C VAL A 233 13.78 4.67 -6.78
N ILE A 234 12.47 4.76 -6.61
CA ILE A 234 11.59 3.71 -6.08
C ILE A 234 10.74 3.18 -7.24
N HIS A 235 10.90 1.90 -7.54
CA HIS A 235 10.35 1.22 -8.71
C HIS A 235 9.26 0.23 -8.27
N MET A 236 8.00 0.55 -8.58
CA MET A 236 6.86 -0.37 -8.46
C MET A 236 6.67 -1.04 -9.83
N THR A 237 7.44 -2.10 -10.08
CA THR A 237 7.64 -2.69 -11.42
C THR A 237 7.90 -4.20 -11.35
N PRO A 238 7.23 -5.05 -12.15
CA PRO A 238 7.47 -6.48 -12.16
C PRO A 238 8.83 -6.84 -12.80
N GLU A 239 9.31 -8.06 -12.56
CA GLU A 239 10.57 -8.57 -13.12
C GLU A 239 10.58 -8.56 -14.66
N SER A 240 9.42 -8.73 -15.32
CA SER A 240 9.32 -8.66 -16.78
C SER A 240 9.70 -7.28 -17.34
N VAL A 241 9.28 -6.21 -16.66
CA VAL A 241 9.64 -4.82 -16.95
C VAL A 241 11.10 -4.54 -16.59
N LEU A 242 11.60 -5.10 -15.49
CA LEU A 242 13.01 -4.97 -15.12
C LEU A 242 13.93 -5.64 -16.16
N ARG A 243 13.55 -6.78 -16.75
CA ARG A 243 14.34 -7.43 -17.81
C ARG A 243 14.30 -6.71 -19.17
N ASP A 244 13.50 -5.66 -19.33
CA ASP A 244 13.44 -4.90 -20.59
C ASP A 244 14.72 -4.08 -20.81
N SER A 245 15.36 -4.25 -21.96
CA SER A 245 16.64 -3.61 -22.28
C SER A 245 16.56 -2.08 -22.38
N ARG A 246 15.39 -1.51 -22.69
CA ARG A 246 15.16 -0.05 -22.66
C ARG A 246 15.12 0.45 -21.22
N TYR A 247 14.51 -0.33 -20.33
CA TYR A 247 14.40 -0.01 -18.92
C TYR A 247 15.76 -0.11 -18.23
N GLN A 248 16.55 -1.15 -18.52
CA GLN A 248 17.94 -1.28 -18.04
C GLN A 248 18.82 -0.08 -18.45
N GLN A 249 18.79 0.32 -19.73
CA GLN A 249 19.48 1.52 -20.22
C GLN A 249 18.98 2.80 -19.53
N TRP A 250 17.72 2.86 -19.11
CA TRP A 250 17.16 3.99 -18.37
C TRP A 250 17.59 4.01 -16.89
N LEU A 251 17.87 2.86 -16.27
CA LEU A 251 18.46 2.78 -14.92
C LEU A 251 19.90 3.35 -14.92
N GLU A 252 20.75 2.87 -15.82
CA GLU A 252 22.16 3.27 -15.94
C GLU A 252 22.37 4.79 -16.04
N ARG A 253 21.43 5.47 -16.70
CA ARG A 253 21.45 6.91 -16.96
C ARG A 253 21.33 7.79 -15.71
N PHE A 254 20.99 7.26 -14.54
CA PHE A 254 21.04 8.02 -13.29
C PHE A 254 22.44 8.05 -12.63
N GLY A 255 23.38 7.25 -13.13
CA GLY A 255 24.76 7.21 -12.65
C GLY A 255 24.96 6.56 -11.27
N PRO A 256 26.21 6.27 -10.88
CA PRO A 256 26.55 5.38 -9.76
C PRO A 256 26.26 5.95 -8.36
N GLY A 257 25.86 7.22 -8.26
CA GLY A 257 25.44 7.82 -6.99
C GLY A 257 23.98 7.55 -6.63
N THR A 258 23.17 7.08 -7.57
CA THR A 258 21.73 6.88 -7.39
C THR A 258 21.46 5.50 -6.78
N GLN A 259 20.60 5.44 -5.76
CA GLN A 259 20.09 4.17 -5.21
C GLN A 259 18.81 3.75 -5.93
N HIS A 260 18.59 2.44 -6.06
CA HIS A 260 17.42 1.88 -6.73
C HIS A 260 16.69 0.91 -5.79
N LEU A 261 15.45 1.23 -5.43
CA LEU A 261 14.59 0.41 -4.56
C LEU A 261 13.49 -0.26 -5.38
N VAL A 262 13.53 -1.59 -5.50
CA VAL A 262 12.52 -2.39 -6.21
C VAL A 262 11.45 -2.86 -5.22
N LEU A 263 10.19 -2.61 -5.56
CA LEU A 263 9.00 -3.02 -4.83
C LEU A 263 8.11 -3.86 -5.76
N ASN A 264 8.21 -5.18 -5.66
CA ASN A 264 7.58 -6.12 -6.61
C ASN A 264 7.31 -7.51 -5.99
N GLU A 265 6.86 -8.47 -6.80
CA GLU A 265 6.55 -9.86 -6.44
C GLU A 265 7.67 -10.59 -5.67
N ASN A 266 8.95 -10.30 -5.95
CA ASN A 266 10.10 -10.88 -5.27
C ASN A 266 10.52 -10.11 -4.00
N SER A 267 9.77 -9.09 -3.58
CA SER A 267 10.00 -8.35 -2.33
C SER A 267 9.42 -9.11 -1.12
N SER A 268 9.90 -10.33 -0.87
CA SER A 268 9.39 -11.20 0.20
C SER A 268 9.79 -10.65 1.58
N THR A 269 8.82 -10.33 2.44
CA THR A 269 9.10 -9.76 3.77
C THR A 269 7.97 -10.02 4.80
N VAL A 270 8.36 -10.33 6.04
CA VAL A 270 7.42 -10.69 7.11
C VAL A 270 6.92 -9.43 7.82
N HIS A 271 5.79 -8.90 7.34
CA HIS A 271 5.18 -7.66 7.83
C HIS A 271 4.36 -7.81 9.13
N ASN A 272 4.11 -9.03 9.62
CA ASN A 272 3.38 -9.26 10.87
C ASN A 272 3.94 -10.46 11.68
N PRO A 273 5.18 -10.35 12.21
CA PRO A 273 5.83 -11.44 12.96
C PRO A 273 5.08 -11.86 14.23
N ARG A 274 4.23 -10.99 14.79
CA ARG A 274 3.44 -11.29 15.99
C ARG A 274 2.30 -12.28 15.73
N SER A 275 1.73 -12.34 14.51
CA SER A 275 0.82 -13.41 14.13
C SER A 275 1.54 -14.75 13.92
N TYR A 276 2.75 -14.75 13.33
CA TYR A 276 3.58 -15.97 13.25
C TYR A 276 3.98 -16.49 14.64
N LYS A 277 4.31 -15.59 15.57
CA LYS A 277 4.59 -15.93 16.97
C LYS A 277 3.41 -16.63 17.65
N ILE A 278 2.22 -16.02 17.68
CA ILE A 278 1.08 -16.64 18.37
C ILE A 278 0.68 -17.98 17.72
N GLN A 279 0.76 -18.09 16.38
CA GLN A 279 0.51 -19.37 15.71
C GLN A 279 1.57 -20.42 16.08
N THR A 280 2.85 -20.06 16.14
CA THR A 280 3.94 -20.96 16.58
C THR A 280 3.72 -21.44 18.01
N GLN A 281 3.29 -20.54 18.92
CA GLN A 281 3.04 -20.88 20.31
C GLN A 281 1.77 -21.75 20.49
N LEU A 282 0.74 -21.55 19.65
CA LEU A 282 -0.45 -22.41 19.61
C LEU A 282 -0.17 -23.79 18.97
N ASN A 283 0.71 -23.86 17.96
CA ASN A 283 1.13 -25.10 17.30
C ASN A 283 1.82 -26.08 18.29
N LEU A 284 2.61 -25.55 19.23
CA LEU A 284 3.18 -26.36 20.33
C LEU A 284 2.10 -27.06 21.18
N ILE A 285 0.92 -26.43 21.33
CA ILE A 285 -0.22 -26.99 22.06
C ILE A 285 -0.96 -28.03 21.21
N HIS A 286 -1.40 -27.66 20.00
CA HIS A 286 -2.14 -28.56 19.10
C HIS A 286 -1.80 -28.29 17.63
N PRO A 287 -0.87 -29.05 17.01
CA PRO A 287 -0.34 -28.71 15.69
C PRO A 287 -1.36 -28.86 14.54
N GLU A 288 -2.32 -29.77 14.69
CA GLU A 288 -3.39 -30.01 13.69
C GLU A 288 -4.43 -28.87 13.63
N ILE A 289 -4.85 -28.35 14.79
CA ILE A 289 -5.79 -27.20 14.87
C ILE A 289 -5.06 -25.88 14.54
N PHE A 290 -3.77 -25.80 14.87
CA PHE A 290 -2.96 -24.60 14.68
C PHE A 290 -1.73 -24.93 13.80
N PRO A 291 -1.90 -25.19 12.50
CA PRO A 291 -0.77 -25.38 11.58
C PRO A 291 0.08 -24.10 11.51
N LEU A 292 1.39 -24.26 11.29
CA LEU A 292 2.31 -23.12 11.15
C LEU A 292 1.97 -22.30 9.89
N LEU A 293 2.09 -20.97 9.98
CA LEU A 293 1.90 -20.10 8.82
C LEU A 293 3.08 -20.20 7.85
N THR A 294 2.79 -20.31 6.57
CA THR A 294 3.74 -20.22 5.47
C THR A 294 4.06 -18.76 5.13
N THR A 295 5.24 -18.49 4.57
CA THR A 295 5.50 -17.24 3.84
C THR A 295 5.36 -17.53 2.34
N TYR A 296 4.52 -16.77 1.64
CA TYR A 296 4.44 -16.86 0.18
C TYR A 296 5.77 -16.39 -0.43
N GLN A 297 6.31 -17.20 -1.33
CA GLN A 297 7.44 -16.86 -2.18
C GLN A 297 6.96 -16.80 -3.63
N SER A 298 7.45 -15.79 -4.35
CA SER A 298 7.20 -15.67 -5.79
C SER A 298 7.95 -16.78 -6.54
N LYS A 299 7.39 -17.15 -7.71
CA LYS A 299 7.96 -18.15 -8.63
C LYS A 299 8.67 -17.51 -9.83
N GLU A 300 8.67 -16.18 -9.91
CA GLU A 300 9.27 -15.39 -10.99
C GLU A 300 10.77 -15.19 -10.71
N GLU A 301 11.65 -15.59 -11.64
CA GLU A 301 13.11 -15.46 -11.47
C GLU A 301 13.54 -13.99 -11.31
N GLU A 302 14.50 -13.70 -10.44
CA GLU A 302 14.98 -12.33 -10.26
C GLU A 302 15.66 -11.76 -11.51
N ALA A 303 15.29 -10.54 -11.93
CA ALA A 303 15.94 -9.84 -13.02
C ALA A 303 17.37 -9.39 -12.62
N VAL A 304 18.35 -9.75 -13.45
CA VAL A 304 19.72 -9.24 -13.34
C VAL A 304 19.76 -7.80 -13.86
N CYS A 305 19.79 -6.84 -12.95
CA CYS A 305 19.95 -5.42 -13.30
C CYS A 305 21.41 -5.03 -13.54
N SER A 306 21.65 -4.09 -14.47
CA SER A 306 22.96 -3.53 -14.77
C SER A 306 23.44 -2.50 -13.72
N VAL A 307 22.52 -2.00 -12.88
CA VAL A 307 22.83 -1.20 -11.69
C VAL A 307 22.52 -2.00 -10.41
N PRO A 308 23.21 -1.74 -9.29
CA PRO A 308 22.86 -2.32 -7.99
C PRO A 308 21.44 -1.90 -7.55
N ILE A 309 20.60 -2.88 -7.22
CA ILE A 309 19.26 -2.67 -6.66
C ILE A 309 19.17 -3.16 -5.21
N VAL A 310 18.24 -2.59 -4.46
CA VAL A 310 17.81 -3.05 -3.14
C VAL A 310 16.33 -3.45 -3.25
N ARG A 311 15.93 -4.60 -2.72
CA ARG A 311 14.52 -5.02 -2.67
C ARG A 311 13.82 -4.47 -1.42
N GLY A 312 12.51 -4.30 -1.51
CA GLY A 312 11.68 -3.81 -0.41
C GLY A 312 11.58 -4.79 0.75
N GLU A 313 11.95 -4.35 1.95
CA GLU A 313 11.75 -5.07 3.20
C GLU A 313 10.90 -4.24 4.18
N CYS A 314 10.09 -4.90 5.00
CA CYS A 314 9.23 -4.22 5.95
C CYS A 314 10.09 -3.49 7.02
N LEU A 315 9.81 -2.20 7.22
CA LEU A 315 10.58 -1.28 8.07
C LEU A 315 12.02 -0.99 7.62
N LEU A 316 12.41 -1.34 6.38
CA LEU A 316 13.60 -0.80 5.73
C LEU A 316 13.50 0.72 5.60
N LYS A 317 14.59 1.44 5.86
CA LYS A 317 14.65 2.90 5.73
C LYS A 317 15.78 3.30 4.79
N TYR A 318 15.54 4.32 3.97
CA TYR A 318 16.60 5.10 3.34
C TYR A 318 16.63 6.48 3.99
N HIS A 319 17.80 6.88 4.50
CA HIS A 319 18.01 8.20 5.05
C HIS A 319 18.54 9.13 3.95
N PHE A 320 17.92 10.29 3.81
CA PHE A 320 18.40 11.35 2.90
C PHE A 320 19.36 12.33 3.59
N ARG A 321 19.28 12.44 4.92
CA ARG A 321 20.00 13.38 5.80
C ARG A 321 20.16 12.76 7.20
N PRO A 322 21.24 13.04 7.95
CA PRO A 322 22.39 13.87 7.56
C PRO A 322 23.32 13.17 6.57
N THR A 323 23.44 11.85 6.67
CA THR A 323 24.14 10.97 5.71
C THR A 323 23.10 10.32 4.79
N GLN A 324 23.51 9.95 3.58
CA GLN A 324 22.71 9.12 2.69
C GLN A 324 23.06 7.64 2.90
N GLU A 325 22.15 6.86 3.48
CA GLU A 325 22.41 5.49 3.91
C GLU A 325 21.14 4.62 4.04
N TRP A 326 21.32 3.30 3.92
CA TRP A 326 20.29 2.31 4.22
C TRP A 326 20.35 1.90 5.70
N GLN A 327 19.22 1.98 6.40
CA GLN A 327 19.09 1.48 7.77
C GLN A 327 18.18 0.25 7.82
N ARG A 328 18.71 -0.82 8.42
CA ARG A 328 18.10 -2.16 8.54
C ARG A 328 17.83 -2.57 10.00
N ASP A 329 18.08 -1.66 10.95
CA ASP A 329 17.90 -1.82 12.40
C ASP A 329 16.50 -2.26 12.82
N ALA A 330 15.48 -1.82 12.08
CA ALA A 330 14.07 -2.04 12.38
C ALA A 330 13.43 -3.17 11.53
N VAL A 331 14.18 -3.79 10.60
CA VAL A 331 13.61 -4.77 9.66
C VAL A 331 13.10 -6.01 10.39
N THR A 332 11.88 -6.44 10.05
CA THR A 332 11.18 -7.50 10.79
C THR A 332 11.59 -8.91 10.36
N VAL A 333 12.25 -9.62 11.28
CA VAL A 333 12.63 -11.04 11.15
C VAL A 333 11.59 -11.96 11.80
N CYS A 334 11.39 -13.16 11.26
CA CYS A 334 10.50 -14.18 11.81
C CYS A 334 11.29 -15.29 12.53
N ASP A 335 11.77 -14.98 13.74
CA ASP A 335 12.52 -15.94 14.54
C ASP A 335 11.60 -16.93 15.28
N HIS A 336 11.28 -18.04 14.60
CA HIS A 336 10.53 -19.14 15.20
C HIS A 336 11.25 -19.78 16.40
N SER A 337 12.58 -19.72 16.48
CA SER A 337 13.33 -20.30 17.61
C SER A 337 13.15 -19.49 18.88
N ALA A 338 13.20 -18.15 18.78
CA ALA A 338 12.85 -17.25 19.88
C ALA A 338 11.38 -17.39 20.29
N PHE A 339 10.45 -17.55 19.33
CA PHE A 339 9.02 -17.74 19.65
C PHE A 339 8.74 -19.04 20.43
N VAL A 340 9.50 -20.10 20.15
CA VAL A 340 9.46 -21.36 20.91
C VAL A 340 10.13 -21.21 22.28
N SER A 341 11.31 -20.60 22.37
CA SER A 341 11.99 -20.36 23.66
C SER A 341 11.07 -19.61 24.63
N GLU A 342 10.50 -18.47 24.20
CA GLU A 342 9.64 -17.65 25.04
C GLU A 342 8.37 -18.39 25.52
N ALA A 343 7.93 -19.44 24.82
CA ALA A 343 6.85 -20.30 25.29
C ALA A 343 7.34 -21.36 26.29
N MET A 344 8.54 -21.91 26.10
CA MET A 344 9.15 -22.86 27.05
C MET A 344 9.59 -22.19 28.36
N ASP A 345 9.90 -20.90 28.32
CA ASP A 345 10.24 -20.06 29.48
C ASP A 345 9.01 -19.73 30.37
N LEU A 346 7.79 -20.05 29.92
CA LEU A 346 6.57 -19.86 30.72
C LEU A 346 6.43 -20.94 31.81
N PRO A 347 6.17 -20.57 33.09
CA PRO A 347 5.96 -21.52 34.17
C PRO A 347 4.90 -22.58 33.85
N ASP A 348 5.21 -23.83 34.18
CA ASP A 348 4.40 -25.04 33.93
C ASP A 348 4.02 -25.32 32.46
N PHE A 349 4.47 -24.55 31.46
CA PHE A 349 3.95 -24.64 30.09
C PHE A 349 4.05 -26.04 29.49
N GLN A 350 5.22 -26.69 29.60
CA GLN A 350 5.40 -28.06 29.13
C GLN A 350 4.47 -29.05 29.84
N THR A 351 4.27 -28.89 31.15
CA THR A 351 3.34 -29.69 31.96
C THR A 351 1.90 -29.50 31.50
N ARG A 352 1.45 -28.25 31.32
CA ARG A 352 0.08 -27.93 30.85
C ARG A 352 -0.18 -28.38 29.41
N VAL A 353 0.81 -28.27 28.53
CA VAL A 353 0.73 -28.82 27.16
C VAL A 353 0.61 -30.34 27.19
N LYS A 354 1.33 -31.03 28.09
CA LYS A 354 1.20 -32.46 28.28
C LYS A 354 -0.18 -32.85 28.83
N GLU A 355 -0.63 -32.22 29.94
CA GLU A 355 -1.96 -32.42 30.52
C GLU A 355 -3.07 -32.20 29.50
N CYS A 356 -2.95 -31.18 28.65
CA CYS A 356 -3.89 -30.90 27.56
C CYS A 356 -3.92 -32.03 26.52
N LYS A 357 -2.76 -32.50 26.06
CA LYS A 357 -2.65 -33.61 25.10
C LYS A 357 -3.11 -34.96 25.68
N GLU A 358 -2.98 -35.18 26.98
CA GLU A 358 -3.48 -36.36 27.67
C GLU A 358 -5.00 -36.28 27.97
N SER A 359 -5.55 -35.06 28.10
CA SER A 359 -6.99 -34.82 28.29
C SER A 359 -7.79 -34.83 26.99
N LEU A 360 -7.15 -34.55 25.86
CA LEU A 360 -7.75 -34.66 24.53
C LEU A 360 -7.90 -36.13 24.16
N SER A 361 -9.14 -36.63 24.09
CA SER A 361 -9.43 -37.94 23.52
C SER A 361 -8.87 -38.02 22.10
N ALA A 362 -8.05 -39.02 21.82
CA ALA A 362 -7.42 -39.21 20.52
C ALA A 362 -8.47 -39.11 19.39
N VAL A 363 -8.38 -38.03 18.60
CA VAL A 363 -9.30 -37.78 17.50
C VAL A 363 -9.19 -38.96 16.53
N PRO A 364 -10.28 -39.66 16.16
CA PRO A 364 -10.23 -40.74 15.20
C PRO A 364 -9.60 -40.22 13.91
N GLY A 365 -8.47 -40.79 13.50
CA GLY A 365 -7.62 -40.30 12.40
C GLY A 365 -8.35 -40.36 11.06
N ASN A 366 -9.15 -39.34 10.77
CA ASN A 366 -10.13 -39.34 9.69
C ASN A 366 -9.86 -38.17 8.74
N VAL A 367 -8.86 -38.36 7.89
CA VAL A 367 -8.50 -37.44 6.80
C VAL A 367 -9.70 -37.34 5.84
N GLY A 368 -10.49 -36.27 5.98
CA GLY A 368 -11.79 -36.11 5.31
C GLY A 368 -12.98 -35.77 6.24
N ALA A 369 -12.74 -35.47 7.51
CA ALA A 369 -13.77 -35.00 8.45
C ALA A 369 -14.28 -33.58 8.09
N TYR A 370 -15.30 -33.50 7.22
CA TYR A 370 -16.01 -32.26 6.88
C TYR A 370 -17.28 -32.07 7.75
N PRO A 371 -17.68 -30.82 8.06
CA PRO A 371 -17.04 -29.57 7.66
C PRO A 371 -15.80 -29.22 8.50
N GLU A 372 -14.79 -28.66 7.84
CA GLU A 372 -13.62 -28.03 8.46
C GLU A 372 -13.87 -26.51 8.53
N ILE A 373 -13.41 -25.85 9.60
CA ILE A 373 -13.62 -24.41 9.83
C ILE A 373 -12.27 -23.75 10.13
N VAL A 374 -11.84 -22.84 9.25
CA VAL A 374 -10.55 -22.14 9.33
C VAL A 374 -10.78 -20.64 9.57
N PHE A 375 -10.39 -20.17 10.76
CA PHE A 375 -10.55 -18.79 11.19
C PHE A 375 -9.41 -17.90 10.68
N LEU A 376 -9.54 -17.39 9.45
CA LEU A 376 -8.58 -16.48 8.81
C LEU A 376 -8.48 -15.13 9.54
N GLY A 377 -9.53 -14.71 10.26
CA GLY A 377 -9.50 -13.50 11.08
C GLY A 377 -10.58 -13.49 12.15
N THR A 378 -10.23 -12.96 13.34
CA THR A 378 -11.04 -13.02 14.57
C THR A 378 -10.98 -11.72 15.39
N GLY A 379 -10.57 -10.62 14.76
CA GLY A 379 -10.67 -9.26 15.28
C GLY A 379 -11.92 -8.55 14.75
N SER A 380 -12.28 -7.43 15.38
CA SER A 380 -13.41 -6.57 15.00
C SER A 380 -12.96 -5.12 14.87
N ALA A 381 -13.60 -4.38 13.97
CA ALA A 381 -13.42 -2.99 13.57
C ALA A 381 -12.05 -2.61 12.98
N ILE A 382 -10.94 -3.06 13.57
CA ILE A 382 -9.57 -2.65 13.20
C ILE A 382 -8.63 -3.87 13.25
N PRO A 383 -7.79 -4.10 12.22
CA PRO A 383 -6.75 -5.14 12.26
C PRO A 383 -5.81 -4.96 13.45
N MET A 384 -5.62 -6.02 14.26
CA MET A 384 -4.75 -6.00 15.43
C MET A 384 -3.39 -6.65 15.14
N LYS A 385 -2.38 -6.29 15.94
CA LYS A 385 -1.01 -6.84 15.88
C LYS A 385 -0.90 -8.37 16.08
N ILE A 386 -1.99 -9.11 16.24
CA ILE A 386 -2.01 -10.59 16.40
C ILE A 386 -3.14 -11.26 15.61
N ARG A 387 -4.22 -10.55 15.28
CA ARG A 387 -5.45 -11.07 14.68
C ARG A 387 -5.96 -10.08 13.64
N ASN A 388 -6.26 -10.56 12.43
CA ASN A 388 -6.92 -9.76 11.42
C ASN A 388 -8.43 -9.63 11.67
N VAL A 389 -9.10 -8.71 10.97
CA VAL A 389 -10.57 -8.54 10.95
C VAL A 389 -11.31 -9.78 10.42
N SER A 390 -12.64 -9.84 10.60
CA SER A 390 -13.48 -11.02 10.36
C SER A 390 -13.27 -11.68 8.99
N SER A 391 -12.90 -12.97 9.00
CA SER A 391 -13.14 -13.90 7.90
C SER A 391 -12.99 -15.34 8.37
N THR A 392 -13.93 -16.21 7.96
CA THR A 392 -13.92 -17.64 8.27
C THR A 392 -14.16 -18.45 7.00
N LEU A 393 -13.23 -19.33 6.65
CA LEU A 393 -13.39 -20.29 5.56
C LEU A 393 -14.00 -21.58 6.12
N VAL A 394 -15.13 -22.02 5.55
CA VAL A 394 -15.80 -23.27 5.91
C VAL A 394 -15.68 -24.23 4.73
N ASN A 395 -14.79 -25.23 4.87
CA ASN A 395 -14.61 -26.27 3.87
C ASN A 395 -15.67 -27.35 4.08
N THR A 396 -16.52 -27.54 3.07
CA THR A 396 -17.66 -28.48 3.08
C THR A 396 -17.37 -29.80 2.35
N SER A 397 -16.35 -29.78 1.48
CA SER A 397 -15.68 -30.95 0.92
C SER A 397 -14.25 -30.54 0.52
N SER A 398 -13.47 -31.50 0.01
CA SER A 398 -12.14 -31.26 -0.58
C SER A 398 -12.14 -30.38 -1.83
N THR A 399 -13.31 -29.97 -2.33
CA THR A 399 -13.49 -29.18 -3.56
C THR A 399 -14.51 -28.05 -3.41
N ARG A 400 -15.09 -27.84 -2.22
CA ARG A 400 -16.14 -26.82 -2.00
C ARG A 400 -16.02 -26.15 -0.63
N SER A 401 -15.88 -24.85 -0.67
CA SER A 401 -15.72 -23.97 0.49
C SER A 401 -16.73 -22.83 0.45
N LEU A 402 -17.10 -22.32 1.62
CA LEU A 402 -17.87 -21.09 1.80
C LEU A 402 -17.00 -20.10 2.57
N LEU A 403 -16.90 -18.85 2.10
CA LEU A 403 -16.20 -17.79 2.81
C LEU A 403 -17.22 -16.92 3.55
N LEU A 404 -17.16 -16.90 4.89
CA LEU A 404 -18.03 -16.13 5.76
C LEU A 404 -17.29 -14.87 6.22
N ASP A 405 -17.72 -13.72 5.71
CA ASP A 405 -17.02 -12.42 5.70
C ASP A 405 -15.64 -12.46 5.03
N CYS A 406 -15.22 -11.30 4.51
CA CYS A 406 -13.93 -11.10 3.84
C CYS A 406 -13.41 -9.69 4.15
N GLY A 407 -13.00 -9.44 5.39
CA GLY A 407 -12.40 -8.15 5.79
C GLY A 407 -11.01 -7.90 5.19
N GLU A 408 -10.51 -6.65 5.34
CA GLU A 408 -9.25 -6.15 4.76
C GLU A 408 -8.10 -7.15 4.99
N GLY A 409 -7.45 -7.62 3.92
CA GLY A 409 -6.31 -8.54 4.01
C GLY A 409 -6.63 -10.04 4.12
N THR A 410 -7.89 -10.46 3.96
CA THR A 410 -8.30 -11.88 3.97
C THR A 410 -7.53 -12.73 2.95
N PHE A 411 -7.34 -12.28 1.71
CA PHE A 411 -6.51 -12.99 0.72
C PHE A 411 -5.06 -13.18 1.22
N GLY A 412 -4.48 -12.16 1.83
CA GLY A 412 -3.16 -12.26 2.45
C GLY A 412 -3.10 -13.24 3.63
N GLN A 413 -4.23 -13.59 4.27
CA GLN A 413 -4.30 -14.69 5.24
C GLN A 413 -4.37 -16.05 4.54
N LEU A 414 -5.14 -16.19 3.45
CA LEU A 414 -5.15 -17.41 2.63
C LEU A 414 -3.73 -17.76 2.14
N CYS A 415 -2.96 -16.80 1.61
CA CYS A 415 -1.57 -17.02 1.21
C CYS A 415 -0.65 -17.46 2.37
N ARG A 416 -0.97 -17.07 3.61
CA ARG A 416 -0.21 -17.47 4.82
C ARG A 416 -0.63 -18.82 5.40
N HIS A 417 -1.87 -19.25 5.18
CA HIS A 417 -2.35 -20.57 5.62
C HIS A 417 -2.04 -21.67 4.60
N TYR A 418 -2.04 -21.36 3.30
CA TYR A 418 -1.97 -22.37 2.23
C TYR A 418 -0.74 -22.28 1.33
N GLY A 419 0.04 -21.19 1.40
CA GLY A 419 1.24 -21.01 0.58
C GLY A 419 0.95 -21.16 -0.92
N GLU A 420 1.66 -22.05 -1.61
CA GLU A 420 1.45 -22.35 -3.02
C GLU A 420 0.09 -22.98 -3.36
N GLN A 421 -0.63 -23.52 -2.38
CA GLN A 421 -1.96 -24.12 -2.60
C GLN A 421 -3.09 -23.08 -2.62
N VAL A 422 -2.78 -21.78 -2.42
CA VAL A 422 -3.78 -20.71 -2.33
C VAL A 422 -4.70 -20.66 -3.57
N ASP A 423 -4.17 -20.91 -4.77
CA ASP A 423 -4.98 -20.90 -5.99
C ASP A 423 -6.03 -22.02 -6.02
N GLN A 424 -5.70 -23.21 -5.52
CA GLN A 424 -6.67 -24.31 -5.41
C GLN A 424 -7.76 -24.00 -4.37
N VAL A 425 -7.41 -23.32 -3.27
CA VAL A 425 -8.37 -22.86 -2.26
C VAL A 425 -9.26 -21.73 -2.81
N LEU A 426 -8.72 -20.81 -3.60
CA LEU A 426 -9.55 -19.81 -4.31
C LEU A 426 -10.54 -20.49 -5.26
N CYS A 427 -10.09 -21.51 -6.01
CA CYS A 427 -10.96 -22.29 -6.89
C CYS A 427 -12.02 -23.14 -6.15
N SER A 428 -11.86 -23.45 -4.86
CA SER A 428 -12.87 -24.19 -4.09
C SER A 428 -13.95 -23.30 -3.47
N ILE A 429 -13.75 -21.98 -3.38
CA ILE A 429 -14.74 -21.04 -2.80
C ILE A 429 -15.96 -20.92 -3.73
N ALA A 430 -17.04 -21.62 -3.37
CA ALA A 430 -18.28 -21.68 -4.14
C ALA A 430 -19.20 -20.48 -3.89
N ALA A 431 -19.07 -19.82 -2.73
CA ALA A 431 -19.77 -18.58 -2.41
C ALA A 431 -19.03 -17.78 -1.33
N VAL A 432 -19.19 -16.45 -1.38
CA VAL A 432 -18.81 -15.52 -0.30
C VAL A 432 -20.09 -14.93 0.29
N PHE A 433 -20.27 -15.07 1.60
CA PHE A 433 -21.36 -14.48 2.37
C PHE A 433 -20.83 -13.28 3.17
N VAL A 434 -21.38 -12.10 2.94
CA VAL A 434 -21.09 -10.90 3.74
C VAL A 434 -22.24 -10.70 4.72
N SER A 435 -21.95 -10.74 6.02
CA SER A 435 -22.96 -10.65 7.08
C SER A 435 -23.69 -9.31 7.10
N HIS A 436 -22.95 -8.20 6.94
CA HIS A 436 -23.48 -6.83 6.94
C HIS A 436 -22.45 -5.82 6.38
N MET A 437 -22.89 -4.58 6.19
CA MET A 437 -22.12 -3.55 5.47
C MET A 437 -20.97 -2.87 6.27
N HIS A 438 -20.63 -3.33 7.47
CA HIS A 438 -19.49 -2.77 8.20
C HIS A 438 -18.15 -3.17 7.55
N THR A 439 -17.25 -2.20 7.46
CA THR A 439 -16.01 -2.25 6.68
C THR A 439 -15.10 -3.44 7.01
N ASP A 440 -15.05 -3.85 8.26
CA ASP A 440 -14.27 -5.00 8.76
C ASP A 440 -14.77 -6.37 8.29
N HIS A 441 -15.87 -6.44 7.54
CA HIS A 441 -16.45 -7.68 7.00
C HIS A 441 -16.35 -7.81 5.46
N HIS A 442 -15.90 -6.79 4.69
CA HIS A 442 -15.93 -6.81 3.21
C HIS A 442 -14.88 -5.98 2.44
N SER A 443 -13.84 -5.43 3.09
CA SER A 443 -12.90 -4.44 2.50
C SER A 443 -11.79 -4.99 1.60
#